data_AF-A0AAJ0XAA1-F1
#
_entry.id   AF-A0AAJ0XAA1-F1
#
_cell.length_a   1.000
_cell.length_b   1.000
_cell.length_c   1.000
_cell.angle_alpha   90.00
_cell.angle_beta   90.00
_cell.angle_gamma   90.00
#
_symmetry.space_group_name_H-M   'P 1'
#
loop_
_entity.id
_entity.type
_entity.pdbx_description
1 polymer ?
#
loop_
_entity_poly.entity_id
_entity_poly.type
_entity_poly.pdbx_seq_one_letter_code
_entity_poly.pdbx_strand_id
1 'polypeptide(L)' 'MKLDLPLDQMSTEDKLQAMEVLWESLSRDAGEIASPAWHGEVLAERLGALERGEVEFEDLNEVKRKIRRQIS' A
#
# COMPACT_ATOMS: atom_id res chain seq x y z
N MET A 1 17.42 13.42 13.98
CA MET A 1 17.03 14.62 13.23
C MET A 1 15.50 14.59 13.11
N LYS A 2 14.81 15.67 13.48
CA LYS A 2 13.34 15.77 13.31
C LYS A 2 13.09 16.55 12.02
N LEU A 3 12.41 15.95 11.07
CA LEU A 3 11.96 16.64 9.87
C LEU A 3 10.66 17.37 10.23
N ASP A 4 10.68 18.70 10.20
CA ASP A 4 9.49 19.53 10.46
C ASP A 4 8.98 20.06 9.12
N LEU A 5 7.94 19.42 8.60
CA LEU A 5 7.25 19.87 7.38
C LEU A 5 6.11 20.81 7.79
N PRO A 6 5.95 21.98 7.16
CA PRO A 6 4.85 22.90 7.46
C PRO A 6 3.53 22.39 6.85
N LEU A 7 3.08 21.20 7.27
CA LEU A 7 1.93 20.50 6.70
C LEU A 7 0.65 21.35 6.75
N ASP A 8 0.49 22.21 7.74
CA ASP A 8 -0.68 23.08 7.85
C ASP A 8 -0.73 24.20 6.79
N GLN A 9 0.42 24.50 6.17
CA GLN A 9 0.53 25.52 5.11
C GLN A 9 0.44 24.91 3.71
N MET A 10 0.53 23.58 3.60
CA MET A 10 0.50 22.87 2.32
C MET A 10 -0.93 22.63 1.87
N SER A 11 -1.19 22.85 0.58
CA SER A 11 -2.43 22.39 -0.04
C SER A 11 -2.50 20.86 -0.04
N THR A 12 -3.69 20.30 -0.29
CA THR A 12 -3.83 18.84 -0.45
C THR A 12 -2.96 18.32 -1.60
N GLU A 13 -2.86 19.07 -2.69
CA GLU A 13 -2.01 18.71 -3.84
C GLU A 13 -0.53 18.67 -3.45
N ASP A 14 -0.04 19.68 -2.73
CA ASP A 14 1.34 19.72 -2.24
C ASP A 14 1.66 18.53 -1.33
N LYS A 15 0.70 18.15 -0.46
CA LYS A 15 0.88 16.99 0.44
C LYS A 15 0.99 15.69 -0.34
N LEU A 16 0.13 15.50 -1.34
CA LEU A 16 0.16 14.32 -2.19
C LEU A 16 1.47 14.27 -2.99
N GLN A 17 1.91 15.39 -3.56
CA GLN A 17 3.18 15.45 -4.27
C GLN A 17 4.38 15.15 -3.35
N ALA A 18 4.37 15.66 -2.12
CA ALA A 18 5.40 15.34 -1.13
C ALA A 18 5.40 13.86 -0.77
N MET A 19 4.22 13.23 -0.63
CA MET A 19 4.12 11.79 -0.42
C MET A 19 4.73 11.00 -1.58
N GLU A 20 4.45 11.38 -2.84
CA GLU A 20 5.00 10.70 -4.02
C GLU A 20 6.53 10.82 -4.11
N VAL A 21 7.08 12.01 -3.82
CA VAL A 21 8.54 12.22 -3.82
C VAL A 21 9.21 11.38 -2.74
N LEU A 22 8.63 11.34 -1.54
CA LEU A 22 9.13 10.49 -0.45
C LEU A 22 9.05 9.02 -0.83
N TRP A 23 7.93 8.60 -1.41
CA TRP A 23 7.71 7.24 -1.85
C TRP A 23 8.72 6.82 -2.92
N GLU A 24 8.97 7.65 -3.93
CA GLU A 24 9.96 7.40 -4.97
C GLU A 24 11.36 7.25 -4.36
N SER A 25 11.74 8.14 -3.44
CA SER A 25 13.04 8.08 -2.77
C SER A 25 13.21 6.79 -1.98
N LEU A 26 12.21 6.38 -1.18
CA LEU A 26 12.28 5.17 -0.37
C LEU A 26 12.25 3.89 -1.21
N SER A 27 11.58 3.94 -2.37
CA SER A 27 11.43 2.77 -3.24
C SER A 27 12.70 2.44 -4.03
N ARG A 28 13.63 3.40 -4.20
CA ARG A 28 14.90 3.17 -4.91
C ARG A 28 15.80 2.15 -4.19
N ASP A 29 15.78 2.18 -2.86
CA ASP A 29 16.57 1.29 -2.00
C ASP A 29 15.68 0.26 -1.30
N ALA A 30 14.58 -0.17 -1.94
CA ALA A 30 13.60 -1.08 -1.34
C ALA A 30 14.19 -2.39 -0.81
N GLY A 31 15.35 -2.83 -1.33
CA GLY A 31 16.08 -4.01 -0.84
C GLY A 31 16.84 -3.79 0.48
N GLU A 32 17.08 -2.54 0.88
CA GLU A 32 17.75 -2.20 2.15
C GLU A 32 16.79 -2.23 3.34
N ILE A 33 15.48 -2.13 3.08
CA ILE A 33 14.44 -2.23 4.11
C ILE A 33 13.98 -3.68 4.18
N ALA A 34 14.50 -4.41 5.17
CA ALA A 34 14.07 -5.78 5.42
C ALA A 34 12.56 -5.83 5.68
N SER A 35 11.85 -6.67 4.91
CA SER A 35 10.47 -7.00 5.22
C SER A 35 10.37 -7.59 6.63
N PRO A 36 9.26 -7.35 7.36
CA PRO A 36 9.04 -8.01 8.64
C PRO A 36 9.12 -9.53 8.51
N ALA A 37 9.59 -10.23 9.55
CA ALA A 37 9.78 -11.68 9.52
C ALA A 37 8.50 -12.46 9.14
N TRP A 38 7.33 -11.98 9.58
CA TRP A 38 6.03 -12.59 9.28
C TRP A 38 5.60 -12.44 7.81
N HIS A 39 6.17 -11.50 7.06
CA HIS A 39 5.70 -11.16 5.70
C HIS A 39 5.82 -12.36 4.75
N GLY A 40 6.93 -13.09 4.84
CA GLY A 40 7.16 -14.29 4.02
C GLY A 40 6.16 -15.41 4.33
N GLU A 41 5.82 -15.60 5.61
CA GLU A 41 4.86 -16.63 6.05
C GLU A 41 3.47 -16.37 5.45
N VAL A 42 3.00 -15.12 5.53
CA VAL A 42 1.70 -14.71 4.97
C VAL A 42 1.67 -14.86 3.45
N LEU A 43 2.76 -14.52 2.76
CA LEU A 43 2.85 -14.69 1.30
C LEU A 43 2.80 -16.17 0.90
N ALA A 44 3.53 -17.04 1.62
CA ALA A 44 3.55 -18.48 1.38
C ALA A 44 2.16 -19.10 1.62
N GLU A 45 1.46 -18.71 2.68
CA GLU A 45 0.11 -19.17 2.98
C GLU A 45 -0.87 -18.80 1.84
N ARG A 46 -0.85 -17.53 1.40
CA ARG A 46 -1.72 -17.03 0.33
C ARG A 46 -1.44 -17.70 -1.00
N LEU A 47 -0.16 -17.91 -1.33
CA LEU A 47 0.23 -18.61 -2.55
C LEU A 47 -0.22 -20.07 -2.52
N GLY A 48 -0.05 -20.76 -1.37
CA GLY A 48 -0.55 -22.12 -1.21
C GLY A 48 -2.06 -22.23 -1.34
N ALA A 49 -2.83 -21.28 -0.79
CA ALA A 49 -4.29 -21.24 -0.97
C ALA A 49 -4.68 -21.05 -2.44
N LEU A 50 -3.95 -20.21 -3.17
CA LEU A 50 -4.14 -20.03 -4.61
C LEU A 50 -3.90 -21.33 -5.38
N GLU A 51 -2.80 -22.04 -5.09
CA GLU A 51 -2.47 -23.32 -5.73
C GLU A 51 -3.49 -24.43 -5.43
N ARG A 52 -4.10 -24.41 -4.23
CA ARG A 52 -5.18 -25.32 -3.83
C ARG A 52 -6.54 -24.96 -4.43
N GLY A 53 -6.65 -23.82 -5.11
CA GLY A 53 -7.93 -23.34 -5.66
C GLY A 53 -8.90 -22.83 -4.60
N GLU A 54 -8.39 -22.41 -3.44
CA GLU A 54 -9.17 -21.90 -2.31
C GLU A 54 -9.38 -20.37 -2.37
N VAL A 55 -8.87 -19.72 -3.41
CA VAL A 55 -8.91 -18.26 -3.59
C VAL A 55 -9.81 -17.90 -4.76
N GLU A 56 -10.76 -17.00 -4.52
CA GLU A 56 -11.55 -16.34 -5.55
C GLU A 56 -10.96 -14.97 -5.88
N PHE A 57 -10.90 -14.64 -7.18
CA PHE A 57 -10.49 -13.31 -7.64
C PHE A 57 -11.71 -12.47 -7.93
N GLU A 58 -11.76 -11.26 -7.38
CA GLU A 58 -12.77 -10.26 -7.71
C GLU A 58 -12.16 -9.16 -8.59
N ASP A 59 -12.95 -8.63 -9.53
CA ASP A 59 -12.55 -7.47 -10.31
C ASP A 59 -12.37 -6.24 -9.40
N LEU A 60 -11.22 -5.58 -9.50
CA LEU A 60 -10.88 -4.44 -8.64
C LEU A 60 -11.88 -3.28 -8.80
N ASN A 61 -12.41 -3.05 -10.00
CA ASN A 61 -13.40 -1.99 -10.20
C ASN A 61 -14.73 -2.35 -9.54
N GLU A 62 -15.12 -3.62 -9.56
CA GLU A 62 -16.30 -4.12 -8.85
C GLU A 62 -16.17 -3.97 -7.34
N VAL A 63 -15.03 -4.37 -6.76
CA VAL A 63 -14.74 -4.18 -5.34
C VAL A 63 -14.79 -2.69 -4.97
N LYS A 64 -14.16 -1.82 -5.76
CA LYS A 64 -14.23 -0.35 -5.56
C LYS A 64 -15.67 0.16 -5.60
N ARG A 65 -16.52 -0.31 -6.52
CA ARG A 65 -17.94 0.07 -6.58
C ARG A 65 -18.73 -0.43 -5.36
N LYS A 66 -18.44 -1.64 -4.86
CA LYS A 66 -19.09 -2.22 -3.68
C LYS A 66 -18.77 -1.42 -2.42
N ILE A 67 -17.49 -1.11 -2.21
CA ILE A 67 -17.03 -0.31 -1.05
C ILE A 67 -17.66 1.09 -1.06
N ARG A 68 -17.65 1.79 -2.20
CA ARG A 68 -18.27 3.13 -2.31
C ARG A 68 -19.76 3.13 -1.97
N ARG A 69 -20.50 2.06 -2.30
CA ARG A 69 -21.92 1.89 -1.95
C ARG A 69 -22.16 1.64 -0.47
N GLN A 70 -21.18 1.11 0.27
CA GLN A 70 -21.30 0.82 1.70
C GLN A 70 -20.92 2.00 2.60
N ILE A 71 -20.20 2.99 2.06
CA ILE A 71 -19.70 4.15 2.80
C ILE A 71 -20.56 5.41 2.54
N SER A 72 -21.45 5.37 1.54
CA SER A 72 -22.46 6.42 1.29
C SER A 72 -23.70 6.22 2.14
#